data_AF-A0A8S0X344-F1
#
_entry.id   AF-A0A8S0X344-F1
#
_cell.length_a   1.000
_cell.length_b   1.000
_cell.length_c   1.000
_cell.angle_alpha   90.00
_cell.angle_beta   90.00
_cell.angle_gamma   90.00
#
_symmetry.space_group_name_H-M   'P 1'
#
loop_
_entity.id
_entity.type
_entity.pdbx_description
1 polymer ?
#
loop_
_entity_poly.entity_id
_entity_poly.type
_entity_poly.pdbx_seq_one_letter_code
_entity_poly.pdbx_strand_id
1 'polypeptide(L)'
;MENSDADGRIAGKKNVLIRVVGTQGFSEGEKDTLEFVTTGAFYERQGAFYLLYRESEVTGMAGVTTSLRIEGKHIVLNRMGKAELKQEFQPGILHRGRYVTSFGTLWLSVLTTKLEYDLTVAGGRISLEYDLFADDALVSHNGLEIVVNSFGLR
;
A
#
# COMPACT_ATOMS: atom_id res chain seq x y z
N MET A 1 5.76 12.28 23.47
CA MET A 1 6.29 11.23 24.37
C MET A 1 6.41 9.97 23.55
N GLU A 2 7.63 9.64 23.13
CA GLU A 2 7.96 8.50 22.27
C GLU A 2 8.06 7.22 23.11
N ASN A 3 7.28 6.20 22.75
CA ASN A 3 7.47 4.83 23.25
C ASN A 3 8.46 4.11 22.32
N SER A 4 9.74 4.43 22.46
CA SER A 4 10.85 3.65 21.94
C SER A 4 11.47 2.84 23.08
N ASP A 5 11.81 1.57 22.84
CA ASP A 5 12.63 0.81 23.78
C ASP A 5 14.08 1.34 23.79
N ALA A 6 14.93 0.80 24.68
CA ALA A 6 16.29 1.28 24.93
C ALA A 6 17.23 1.27 23.68
N ASP A 7 16.79 0.67 22.58
CA ASP A 7 17.52 0.58 21.30
C ASP A 7 16.85 1.43 20.19
N GLY A 8 15.92 2.32 20.54
CA GLY A 8 15.20 3.17 19.60
C GLY A 8 14.15 2.44 18.75
N ARG A 9 13.79 1.19 19.10
CA ARG A 9 12.81 0.42 18.32
C ARG A 9 11.40 0.79 18.78
N ILE A 10 10.51 0.94 17.81
CA ILE A 10 9.07 1.07 18.07
C ILE A 10 8.63 -0.24 18.69
N ALA A 11 8.20 -0.21 19.95
CA ALA A 11 7.70 -1.38 20.67
C ALA A 11 6.58 -2.06 19.84
N GLY A 12 6.69 -3.38 19.63
CA GLY A 12 5.71 -4.15 18.84
C GLY A 12 5.97 -4.22 17.33
N LYS A 13 7.06 -3.60 16.83
CA LYS A 13 7.49 -3.76 15.43
C LYS A 13 7.97 -5.18 15.13
N LYS A 14 7.27 -5.84 14.21
CA LYS A 14 7.58 -7.20 13.76
C LYS A 14 8.09 -7.19 12.33
N ASN A 15 9.06 -8.05 12.06
CA ASN A 15 9.39 -8.41 10.69
C ASN A 15 8.29 -9.35 10.17
N VAL A 16 7.86 -9.12 8.93
CA VAL A 16 6.75 -9.85 8.29
C VAL A 16 7.12 -10.24 6.87
N LEU A 17 6.51 -11.32 6.39
CA LEU A 17 6.40 -11.63 4.98
C LEU A 17 5.13 -11.00 4.44
N ILE A 18 5.24 -10.29 3.32
CA ILE A 18 4.17 -9.53 2.70
C ILE A 18 3.98 -10.08 1.30
N ARG A 19 2.77 -10.54 1.01
CA ARG A 19 2.35 -10.90 -0.35
C ARG A 19 1.41 -9.84 -0.87
N VAL A 20 1.69 -9.32 -2.05
CA VAL A 20 0.86 -8.32 -2.72
C VAL A 20 0.42 -8.90 -4.05
N VAL A 21 -0.87 -8.82 -4.33
CA VAL A 21 -1.46 -9.14 -5.64
C VAL A 21 -2.23 -7.93 -6.11
N GLY A 22 -1.77 -7.33 -7.21
CA GLY A 22 -2.45 -6.25 -7.90
C GLY A 22 -3.08 -6.77 -9.18
N THR A 23 -4.33 -6.39 -9.44
CA THR A 23 -5.01 -6.63 -10.72
C THR A 23 -5.37 -5.29 -11.35
N GLN A 24 -5.27 -5.21 -12.67
CA GLN A 24 -5.62 -4.02 -13.45
C GLN A 24 -6.48 -4.46 -14.62
N GLY A 25 -7.68 -3.89 -14.74
CA GLY A 25 -8.57 -4.08 -15.87
C GLY A 25 -8.69 -2.79 -16.67
N PHE A 26 -8.42 -2.86 -17.96
CA PHE A 26 -8.48 -1.72 -18.87
C PHE A 26 -9.74 -1.77 -19.74
N SER A 27 -10.13 -0.63 -20.31
CA SER A 27 -11.34 -0.49 -21.14
C SER A 27 -11.35 -1.40 -22.37
N GLU A 28 -10.19 -1.83 -22.85
CA GLU A 28 -10.06 -2.74 -24.01
C GLU A 28 -10.28 -4.22 -23.65
N GLY A 29 -10.62 -4.51 -22.39
CA GLY A 29 -10.85 -5.87 -21.90
C GLY A 29 -9.59 -6.61 -21.45
N GLU A 30 -8.41 -6.01 -21.64
CA GLU A 30 -7.16 -6.52 -21.07
C GLU A 30 -7.21 -6.49 -19.54
N LYS A 31 -6.73 -7.58 -18.95
CA LYS A 31 -6.51 -7.72 -17.52
C LYS A 31 -5.08 -8.13 -17.27
N ASP A 32 -4.37 -7.34 -16.46
CA ASP A 32 -3.05 -7.68 -15.97
C ASP A 32 -3.10 -8.04 -14.48
N THR A 33 -2.21 -8.92 -14.07
CA THR A 33 -2.05 -9.33 -12.66
C THR A 33 -0.58 -9.40 -12.31
N LEU A 34 -0.18 -8.60 -11.32
CA LEU A 34 1.15 -8.64 -10.73
C LEU A 34 1.06 -9.23 -9.33
N GLU A 35 1.82 -10.28 -9.09
CA GLU A 35 2.02 -10.85 -7.75
C GLU A 35 3.49 -10.78 -7.36
N PHE A 36 3.75 -10.32 -6.13
CA PHE A 36 5.08 -10.39 -5.55
C PHE A 36 5.04 -10.63 -4.05
N VAL A 37 6.15 -11.16 -3.55
CA VAL A 37 6.38 -11.39 -2.13
C VAL A 37 7.62 -10.62 -1.71
N THR A 38 7.54 -9.92 -0.58
CA THR A 38 8.65 -9.16 -0.01
C THR A 38 8.66 -9.27 1.50
N THR A 39 9.76 -8.88 2.13
CA THR A 39 9.82 -8.73 3.59
C THR A 39 9.64 -7.27 3.97
N GLY A 40 9.10 -7.06 5.16
CA GLY A 40 8.87 -5.72 5.66
C GLY A 40 8.68 -5.68 7.16
N ALA A 41 8.19 -4.54 7.63
CA ALA A 41 7.84 -4.32 9.03
C ALA A 41 6.36 -4.04 9.17
N PHE A 42 5.77 -4.60 10.23
CA PHE A 42 4.38 -4.39 10.58
C PHE A 42 4.24 -4.10 12.08
N TYR A 43 3.40 -3.13 12.43
CA TYR A 43 3.10 -2.78 13.83
C TYR A 43 1.79 -2.01 13.95
N GLU A 44 1.27 -1.97 15.17
CA GLU A 44 0.17 -1.11 15.55
C GLU A 44 0.69 0.05 16.40
N ARG A 45 0.19 1.27 16.17
CA ARG A 45 0.48 2.44 17.00
C ARG A 45 -0.70 3.39 17.01
N GLN A 46 -1.17 3.76 18.20
CA GLN A 46 -2.28 4.72 18.40
C GLN A 46 -3.56 4.33 17.62
N GLY A 47 -3.90 3.03 17.59
CA GLY A 47 -5.11 2.54 16.92
C GLY A 47 -5.01 2.41 15.39
N ALA A 48 -3.85 2.69 14.80
CA ALA A 48 -3.58 2.49 13.38
C ALA A 48 -2.55 1.38 13.16
N PHE A 49 -2.75 0.58 12.11
CA PHE A 49 -1.75 -0.36 11.63
C PHE A 49 -0.80 0.31 10.64
N TYR A 50 0.46 -0.08 10.69
CA TYR A 50 1.51 0.40 9.81
C TYR A 50 2.20 -0.78 9.14
N LEU A 51 2.26 -0.76 7.82
CA LEU A 51 2.98 -1.72 7.00
C LEU A 51 4.07 -0.99 6.21
N LEU A 52 5.31 -1.45 6.25
CA LEU A 52 6.42 -0.82 5.53
C LEU A 52 7.25 -1.88 4.83
N TYR A 53 7.58 -1.65 3.58
CA TYR A 53 8.47 -2.53 2.82
C TYR A 53 9.26 -1.76 1.77
N ARG A 54 10.35 -2.35 1.30
CA ARG A 54 11.12 -1.83 0.18
C ARG A 54 10.67 -2.52 -1.09
N GLU A 55 10.40 -1.72 -2.10
CA GLU A 55 10.11 -2.18 -3.46
C GLU A 55 11.39 -2.75 -4.09
N SER A 56 11.23 -3.77 -4.94
CA SER A 56 12.34 -4.48 -5.59
C SER A 56 12.33 -4.26 -7.09
N GLU A 57 13.31 -4.86 -7.78
CA GLU A 57 13.33 -4.84 -9.26
C GLU A 57 12.14 -5.59 -9.86
N VAL A 58 11.57 -6.57 -9.14
CA VAL A 58 10.38 -7.33 -9.58
C VAL A 58 9.19 -6.41 -9.80
N THR A 59 9.04 -5.36 -8.99
CA THR A 59 7.97 -4.37 -9.14
C THR A 59 8.37 -3.22 -10.07
N GLY A 60 9.58 -3.24 -10.63
CA GLY A 60 10.15 -2.12 -11.40
C GLY A 60 10.44 -0.87 -10.56
N MET A 61 10.34 -0.97 -9.23
CA MET A 61 10.37 0.17 -8.32
C MET A 61 11.55 0.11 -7.33
N ALA A 62 12.62 -0.61 -7.69
CA ALA A 62 13.83 -0.73 -6.88
C ALA A 62 14.37 0.64 -6.42
N GLY A 63 14.49 0.82 -5.10
CA GLY A 63 14.88 2.09 -4.48
C GLY A 63 13.70 2.93 -3.98
N VAL A 64 12.47 2.41 -4.05
CA VAL A 64 11.29 2.99 -3.41
C VAL A 64 11.02 2.28 -2.09
N THR A 65 10.68 3.06 -1.07
CA THR A 65 10.10 2.53 0.18
C THR A 65 8.61 2.83 0.17
N THR A 66 7.80 1.80 0.33
CA THR A 66 6.34 1.91 0.42
C THR A 66 5.91 1.74 1.88
N SER A 67 5.05 2.62 2.34
CA SER A 67 4.43 2.56 3.66
C SER A 67 2.92 2.71 3.54
N LEU A 68 2.18 1.94 4.32
CA LEU A 68 0.74 2.03 4.45
C LEU A 68 0.39 2.33 5.90
N ARG A 69 -0.45 3.33 6.13
CA ARG A 69 -1.18 3.54 7.39
C ARG A 69 -2.63 3.13 7.18
N ILE A 70 -3.13 2.24 8.02
CA ILE A 70 -4.48 1.69 7.94
C ILE A 70 -5.23 2.05 9.22
N GLU A 71 -6.33 2.78 9.09
CA GLU A 71 -7.12 3.27 10.22
C GLU A 71 -8.59 3.44 9.82
N GLY A 72 -9.51 2.74 10.49
CA GLY A 72 -10.93 2.82 10.20
C GLY A 72 -11.28 2.38 8.77
N LYS A 73 -11.82 3.28 7.95
CA LYS A 73 -12.11 3.03 6.52
C LYS A 73 -11.18 3.82 5.59
N HIS A 74 -9.96 4.09 6.06
CA HIS A 74 -8.98 4.94 5.37
C HIS A 74 -7.63 4.26 5.34
N ILE A 75 -7.01 4.22 4.16
CA ILE A 75 -5.62 3.81 3.97
C ILE A 75 -4.86 4.96 3.33
N VAL A 76 -3.72 5.30 3.92
CA VAL A 76 -2.75 6.22 3.31
C VAL A 76 -1.53 5.42 2.88
N LEU A 77 -1.31 5.35 1.57
CA LEU A 77 -0.10 4.81 0.97
C LEU A 77 0.87 5.95 0.70
N ASN A 78 2.09 5.80 1.17
CA ASN A 78 3.18 6.73 0.91
C ASN A 78 4.40 5.99 0.34
N ARG A 79 4.80 6.39 -0.87
CA ARG A 79 6.02 5.97 -1.56
C ARG A 79 7.04 7.08 -1.52
N MET A 80 8.27 6.73 -1.20
CA MET A 80 9.40 7.65 -1.16
C MET A 80 10.62 7.02 -1.83
N GLY A 81 11.42 7.82 -2.52
CA GLY A 81 12.65 7.40 -3.19
C GLY A 81 12.61 7.74 -4.68
N LYS A 82 12.98 6.79 -5.55
CA LYS A 82 13.01 7.03 -7.01
C LYS A 82 11.64 7.38 -7.62
N ALA A 83 10.57 6.98 -6.95
CA ALA A 83 9.22 7.44 -7.22
C ALA A 83 8.58 7.88 -5.90
N GLU A 84 7.82 8.97 -5.96
CA GLU A 84 7.11 9.53 -4.81
C GLU A 84 5.61 9.57 -5.09
N LEU A 85 4.82 9.15 -4.10
CA LEU A 85 3.37 9.17 -4.15
C LEU A 85 2.83 9.24 -2.74
N LYS A 86 1.88 10.14 -2.50
CA LYS A 86 0.94 10.00 -1.40
C LYS A 86 -0.44 9.74 -1.98
N GLN A 87 -0.97 8.55 -1.76
CA GLN A 87 -2.29 8.15 -2.21
C GLN A 87 -3.15 7.83 -0.99
N GLU A 88 -4.38 8.32 -1.02
CA GLU A 88 -5.38 8.03 0.00
C GLU A 88 -6.48 7.17 -0.62
N PHE A 89 -6.92 6.18 0.14
CA PHE A 89 -8.00 5.28 -0.23
C PHE A 89 -9.09 5.37 0.83
N GLN A 90 -10.26 5.84 0.41
CA GLN A 90 -11.43 5.99 1.26
C GLN A 90 -12.68 5.72 0.40
N PRO A 91 -13.50 4.69 0.73
CA PRO A 91 -14.65 4.32 -0.07
C PRO A 91 -15.58 5.51 -0.35
N GLY A 92 -15.90 5.72 -1.63
CA GLY A 92 -16.79 6.79 -2.09
C GLY A 92 -16.19 8.19 -2.14
N ILE A 93 -14.89 8.37 -1.85
CA ILE A 93 -14.19 9.65 -1.95
C ILE A 93 -13.16 9.60 -3.07
N LEU A 94 -13.20 10.59 -3.96
CA LEU A 94 -12.22 10.79 -5.01
C LEU A 94 -11.00 11.54 -4.44
N HIS A 95 -9.86 10.87 -4.35
CA HIS A 95 -8.60 11.49 -3.89
C HIS A 95 -7.66 11.74 -5.06
N ARG A 96 -7.22 12.99 -5.23
CA ARG A 96 -6.21 13.37 -6.21
C ARG A 96 -4.81 13.41 -5.59
N GLY A 97 -3.85 12.76 -6.26
CA GLY A 97 -2.46 12.66 -5.85
C GLY A 97 -1.49 13.02 -6.97
N ARG A 98 -0.24 13.28 -6.59
CA ARG A 98 0.89 13.44 -7.52
C ARG A 98 1.73 12.19 -7.49
N TYR A 99 1.99 11.62 -8.67
CA TYR A 99 2.96 10.57 -8.87
C TYR A 99 4.21 11.17 -9.51
N VAL A 100 5.28 11.28 -8.73
CA VAL A 100 6.52 11.94 -9.14
C VAL A 100 7.56 10.88 -9.47
N THR A 101 8.18 10.99 -10.63
CA THR A 101 9.28 10.13 -11.08
C THR A 101 10.39 11.00 -11.68
N SER A 102 11.54 10.40 -12.01
CA SER A 102 12.61 11.09 -12.73
C SER A 102 12.21 11.61 -14.11
N PHE A 103 11.12 11.10 -14.69
CA PHE A 103 10.64 11.49 -16.02
C PHE A 103 9.57 12.59 -15.98
N GLY A 104 9.07 12.93 -14.80
CA GLY A 104 8.04 13.97 -14.64
C GLY A 104 7.04 13.64 -13.53
N THR A 105 6.02 14.50 -13.44
CA THR A 105 4.91 14.35 -12.49
C THR A 105 3.63 14.02 -13.25
N LEU A 106 2.96 12.96 -12.83
CA LEU A 106 1.61 12.61 -13.27
C LEU A 106 0.61 12.98 -12.18
N TRP A 107 -0.54 13.52 -12.59
CA TRP A 107 -1.66 13.75 -11.69
C TRP A 107 -2.65 12.61 -11.83
N LEU A 108 -2.88 11.90 -10.74
CA LEU A 108 -3.77 10.75 -10.71
C LEU A 108 -4.90 11.03 -9.74
N SER A 109 -6.11 10.61 -10.08
CA SER A 109 -7.24 10.58 -9.15
C SER A 109 -7.66 9.14 -8.92
N VAL A 110 -8.03 8.82 -7.68
CA VAL A 110 -8.45 7.47 -7.29
C VAL A 110 -9.80 7.55 -6.61
N LEU A 111 -10.77 6.80 -7.12
CA LEU A 111 -12.05 6.56 -6.45
C LEU A 111 -12.03 5.16 -5.87
N THR A 112 -11.98 5.06 -4.55
CA THR A 112 -12.04 3.74 -3.89
C THR A 112 -13.48 3.24 -3.89
N THR A 113 -13.70 2.05 -4.43
CA THR A 113 -15.01 1.40 -4.49
C THR A 113 -15.16 0.39 -3.35
N LYS A 114 -14.06 -0.25 -2.93
CA LYS A 114 -14.04 -1.20 -1.82
C LYS A 114 -12.78 -1.04 -0.97
N LEU A 115 -12.95 -1.14 0.35
CA LEU A 115 -11.85 -1.22 1.31
C LEU A 115 -12.29 -2.08 2.50
N GLU A 116 -11.65 -3.23 2.65
CA GLU A 116 -11.90 -4.20 3.72
C GLU A 116 -10.57 -4.72 4.25
N TYR A 117 -10.46 -4.95 5.55
CA TYR A 117 -9.30 -5.59 6.15
C TYR A 117 -9.65 -6.33 7.45
N ASP A 118 -8.86 -7.35 7.79
CA ASP A 118 -8.96 -8.17 9.01
C ASP A 118 -7.60 -8.25 9.74
N LEU A 119 -6.94 -7.09 9.87
CA LEU A 119 -5.63 -6.97 10.50
C LEU A 119 -5.70 -7.13 12.02
N THR A 120 -4.73 -7.88 12.54
CA THR A 120 -4.41 -8.00 13.96
C THR A 120 -2.90 -7.81 14.15
N VAL A 121 -2.42 -7.73 15.40
CA VAL A 121 -0.98 -7.71 15.70
C VAL A 121 -0.21 -8.95 15.21
N ALA A 122 -0.89 -10.02 14.77
CA ALA A 122 -0.27 -11.21 14.19
C ALA A 122 -0.16 -11.14 12.65
N GLY A 123 -0.77 -10.14 12.01
CA GLY A 123 -0.94 -10.06 10.57
C GLY A 123 -2.42 -10.09 10.16
N GLY A 124 -2.67 -10.40 8.90
CA GLY A 124 -4.03 -10.41 8.32
C GLY A 124 -4.00 -10.03 6.85
N ARG A 125 -5.16 -9.60 6.33
CA ARG A 125 -5.38 -9.27 4.92
C ARG A 125 -5.99 -7.88 4.76
N ILE A 126 -5.65 -7.24 3.64
CA ILE A 126 -6.27 -6.01 3.15
C ILE A 126 -6.75 -6.29 1.72
N SER A 127 -8.02 -5.95 1.44
CA SER A 127 -8.64 -6.01 0.12
C SER A 127 -9.12 -4.61 -0.26
N LEU A 128 -8.71 -4.16 -1.45
CA LEU A 128 -9.00 -2.84 -1.97
C LEU A 128 -9.41 -2.95 -3.43
N GLU A 129 -10.49 -2.26 -3.81
CA GLU A 129 -10.86 -2.04 -5.21
C GLU A 129 -10.99 -0.54 -5.46
N TYR A 130 -10.51 -0.09 -6.61
CA TYR A 130 -10.54 1.33 -6.96
C TYR A 130 -10.46 1.60 -8.46
N ASP A 131 -11.08 2.70 -8.86
CA ASP A 131 -10.94 3.26 -10.20
C ASP A 131 -9.80 4.28 -10.22
N LEU A 132 -8.93 4.16 -11.21
CA LEU A 132 -7.84 5.09 -11.45
C LEU A 132 -8.18 6.00 -12.62
N PHE A 133 -7.96 7.30 -12.44
CA PHE A 133 -8.17 8.33 -13.44
C PHE A 133 -6.89 9.12 -13.70
N ALA A 134 -6.68 9.48 -14.95
CA ALA A 134 -5.68 10.43 -15.40
C ALA A 134 -6.36 11.46 -16.30
N ASP A 135 -6.12 12.75 -16.07
CA ASP A 135 -6.76 13.84 -16.80
C ASP A 135 -8.30 13.68 -16.93
N ASP A 136 -8.93 13.30 -15.81
CA ASP A 136 -10.38 13.05 -15.66
C ASP A 136 -10.95 11.90 -16.50
N ALA A 137 -10.11 11.17 -17.23
CA ALA A 137 -10.48 9.96 -17.94
C ALA A 137 -10.24 8.71 -17.07
N LEU A 138 -11.19 7.78 -17.08
CA LEU A 138 -11.01 6.47 -16.46
C LEU A 138 -9.91 5.70 -17.20
N VAL A 139 -8.86 5.34 -16.46
CA VAL A 139 -7.70 4.58 -16.98
C VAL A 139 -7.88 3.09 -16.73
N SER A 140 -8.24 2.71 -15.50
CA SER A 140 -8.37 1.31 -15.14
C SER A 140 -9.25 1.08 -13.90
N HIS A 141 -9.82 -0.11 -13.84
CA HIS A 141 -10.38 -0.70 -12.62
C HIS A 141 -9.31 -1.57 -11.97
N ASN A 142 -9.02 -1.36 -10.69
CA ASN A 142 -7.89 -2.00 -10.04
C ASN A 142 -8.33 -2.75 -8.79
N GLY A 143 -7.71 -3.90 -8.55
CA GLY A 143 -7.80 -4.65 -7.31
C GLY A 143 -6.43 -4.73 -6.65
N LEU A 144 -6.40 -4.68 -5.32
CA LEU A 144 -5.18 -4.86 -4.54
C LEU A 144 -5.49 -5.74 -3.33
N GLU A 145 -4.75 -6.83 -3.21
CA GLU A 145 -4.82 -7.76 -2.09
C GLU A 145 -3.45 -7.83 -1.43
N ILE A 146 -3.40 -7.52 -0.14
CA ILE A 146 -2.17 -7.57 0.65
C ILE A 146 -2.37 -8.56 1.79
N VAL A 147 -1.50 -9.56 1.89
CA VAL A 147 -1.46 -10.52 3.00
C VAL A 147 -0.18 -10.31 3.80
N VAL A 148 -0.34 -10.11 5.11
CA VAL A 148 0.74 -9.88 6.06
C VAL A 148 0.86 -11.09 6.98
N ASN A 149 2.02 -11.76 6.94
CA ASN A 149 2.32 -12.91 7.78
C ASN A 149 3.49 -12.59 8.70
N SER A 150 3.29 -12.67 10.02
CA SER A 150 4.39 -12.58 10.98
C SER A 150 5.32 -13.77 10.88
N PHE A 151 6.64 -13.54 10.95
CA PHE A 151 7.58 -14.63 11.17
C PHE A 151 7.37 -15.18 12.59
N GLY A 152 6.62 -16.28 12.71
CA GLY A 152 6.68 -17.11 13.91
C GLY A 152 7.84 -18.07 13.77
N LEU A 153 8.90 -17.88 14.56
CA LEU A 153 9.73 -19.03 14.94
C LEU A 153 8.79 -19.97 15.70
N ARG A 154 8.54 -21.15 15.12
CA ARG A 154 8.04 -22.29 15.90
C ARG A 154 9.10 -22.71 16.91
#